data_AF-Q6B442-F1
#
_entry.id   AF-Q6B442-F1
#
_cell.length_a   1.000
_cell.length_b   1.000
_cell.length_c   1.000
_cell.angle_alpha   90.00
_cell.angle_beta   90.00
_cell.angle_gamma   90.00
#
_symmetry.space_group_name_H-M   'P 1'
#
loop_
_entity.id
_entity.type
_entity.pdbx_description
1 polymer ?
#
loop_
_entity_poly.entity_id
_entity_poly.type
_entity_poly.pdbx_seq_one_letter_code
_entity_poly.pdbx_strand_id
1 'polypeptide(L)'
;GQEVVKACSGKFHPLFQFFYFDSVESLPSEPVDSSDFAPRNSRYDAQVSVFGAKFQKKLEDAKVFTVGSGALGCEFLKNLALMGVSCGSQGKLTVTDD
;
A
#
# COMPACT_ATOMS: atom_id res chain seq x y z
N GLY A 1 -11.71 -6.29 -10.96
CA GLY A 1 -11.39 -7.53 -11.69
C GLY A 1 -12.52 -8.53 -11.63
N GLN A 2 -12.72 -9.17 -10.47
CA GLN A 2 -13.63 -10.31 -10.35
C GLN A 2 -15.09 -10.01 -10.73
N GLU A 3 -15.67 -8.89 -10.30
CA GLU A 3 -17.07 -8.55 -10.65
C GLU A 3 -17.29 -8.42 -12.16
N VAL A 4 -16.31 -7.91 -12.90
CA VAL A 4 -16.36 -7.84 -14.37
C VAL A 4 -16.39 -9.25 -14.97
N VAL A 5 -15.55 -10.16 -14.47
CA VAL A 5 -15.54 -11.56 -14.91
C VAL A 5 -16.88 -12.25 -14.61
N LYS A 6 -17.47 -12.02 -13.43
CA LYS A 6 -18.80 -12.56 -13.09
C LYS A 6 -19.86 -12.05 -14.08
N ALA A 7 -19.86 -10.76 -14.37
CA ALA A 7 -20.81 -10.15 -15.31
C ALA A 7 -20.66 -10.70 -16.74
N CYS A 8 -19.43 -10.85 -17.24
CA CYS A 8 -19.19 -11.33 -18.60
C CYS A 8 -19.36 -12.84 -18.78
N SER A 9 -19.15 -13.64 -17.73
CA SER A 9 -19.18 -15.11 -17.81
C SER A 9 -20.48 -15.75 -17.31
N GLY A 10 -21.31 -15.02 -16.54
CA GLY A 10 -22.46 -15.60 -15.84
C GLY A 10 -22.07 -16.59 -14.73
N LYS A 11 -20.80 -16.63 -14.33
CA LYS A 11 -20.28 -17.56 -13.32
C LYS A 11 -20.10 -16.85 -11.98
N PHE A 12 -20.49 -17.52 -10.90
CA PHE A 12 -20.49 -17.06 -9.50
C PHE A 12 -21.54 -15.98 -9.17
N HIS A 13 -21.79 -15.79 -7.87
CA HIS A 13 -22.73 -14.77 -7.39
C HIS A 13 -22.07 -13.38 -7.35
N PRO A 14 -22.67 -12.36 -7.99
CA PRO A 14 -22.17 -10.99 -7.94
C PRO A 14 -22.45 -10.34 -6.58
N LEU A 15 -21.73 -9.26 -6.27
CA LEU A 15 -22.14 -8.36 -5.19
C LEU A 15 -23.53 -7.80 -5.50
N PHE A 16 -24.42 -7.78 -4.50
CA PHE A 16 -25.81 -7.31 -4.66
C PHE A 16 -26.22 -6.41 -3.49
N GLN A 17 -26.27 -5.09 -3.61
CA GLN A 17 -25.79 -4.22 -4.70
C GLN A 17 -24.67 -3.27 -4.23
N PHE A 18 -24.63 -3.00 -2.93
CA PHE A 18 -23.70 -2.07 -2.32
C PHE A 18 -22.63 -2.82 -1.57
N PHE A 19 -21.40 -2.35 -1.70
CA PHE A 19 -20.26 -2.84 -0.94
C PHE A 19 -19.54 -1.63 -0.33
N TYR A 20 -19.63 -1.49 0.99
CA TYR A 20 -18.92 -0.48 1.76
C TYR A 20 -17.79 -1.17 2.51
N PHE A 21 -16.60 -0.60 2.45
CA PHE A 21 -15.42 -1.07 3.14
C PHE A 21 -14.59 0.13 3.59
N ASP A 22 -14.09 0.07 4.81
CA ASP A 22 -13.12 0.99 5.35
C ASP A 22 -12.01 0.22 6.06
N SER A 23 -10.91 0.90 6.31
CA SER A 23 -9.80 0.40 7.13
C SER A 23 -9.27 1.56 7.96
N VAL A 24 -10.16 2.18 8.74
CA VAL A 24 -9.82 3.32 9.60
C VAL A 24 -8.80 2.95 10.67
N GLU A 25 -8.74 1.67 11.04
CA GLU A 25 -7.76 1.11 11.98
C GLU A 25 -6.33 1.18 11.45
N SER A 26 -6.15 1.36 10.13
CA SER A 26 -4.83 1.55 9.52
C SER A 26 -4.26 2.96 9.73
N LEU A 27 -5.08 3.92 10.17
CA LEU A 27 -4.63 5.30 10.39
C LEU A 27 -3.64 5.39 11.56
N PRO A 28 -2.76 6.42 11.58
CA PRO A 28 -1.86 6.64 12.70
C PRO A 28 -2.63 6.76 14.02
N SER A 29 -2.22 5.99 15.05
CA SER A 29 -2.88 5.96 16.35
C SER A 29 -2.57 7.18 17.23
N GLU A 30 -1.39 7.78 17.03
CA GLU A 30 -0.95 8.95 17.78
C GLU A 30 -1.34 10.24 17.05
N PRO A 31 -1.65 11.33 17.77
CA PRO A 31 -1.91 12.62 17.16
C PRO A 31 -0.73 13.07 16.28
N VAL A 32 -1.04 13.39 15.02
CA VAL A 32 -0.09 13.89 14.04
C VAL A 32 -0.38 15.36 13.78
N ASP A 33 0.68 16.18 13.71
CA ASP A 33 0.57 17.60 13.38
C ASP A 33 -0.03 17.79 11.98
N SER A 34 -0.93 18.77 11.81
CA SER A 34 -1.62 19.01 10.54
C SER A 34 -0.66 19.33 9.38
N SER A 35 0.49 19.95 9.67
CA SER A 35 1.54 20.20 8.68
C SER A 35 2.20 18.93 8.15
N ASP A 36 2.10 17.80 8.86
CA ASP A 36 2.68 16.54 8.40
C ASP A 36 1.97 15.99 7.17
N PHE A 37 0.68 16.31 7.01
CA PHE A 37 -0.17 15.92 5.88
C PHE A 37 -0.06 16.86 4.67
N ALA A 38 0.73 17.94 4.78
CA ALA A 38 0.89 18.90 3.69
C ALA A 38 1.58 18.26 2.46
N PRO A 39 1.19 18.63 1.23
CA PRO A 39 1.82 18.13 0.02
C PRO A 39 3.28 18.59 -0.06
N ARG A 40 4.14 17.74 -0.64
CA ARG A 40 5.59 17.97 -0.73
C ARG A 40 6.12 17.90 -2.17
N ASN A 41 5.22 17.90 -3.16
CA ASN A 41 5.56 17.72 -4.57
C ASN A 41 6.32 16.40 -4.80
N SER A 42 5.81 15.35 -4.17
CA SER A 42 6.35 13.99 -4.23
C SER A 42 5.34 13.05 -4.87
N ARG A 43 5.83 11.96 -5.46
CA ARG A 43 4.98 10.86 -5.93
C ARG A 43 4.15 10.21 -4.82
N TYR A 44 4.47 10.49 -3.55
CA TYR A 44 3.78 9.96 -2.36
C TYR A 44 2.75 10.92 -1.76
N ASP A 45 2.45 12.07 -2.37
CA ASP A 45 1.59 13.11 -1.77
C ASP A 45 0.19 12.59 -1.37
N ALA A 46 -0.41 11.68 -2.14
CA ALA A 46 -1.68 11.05 -1.77
C ALA A 46 -1.54 10.17 -0.52
N GLN A 47 -0.45 9.41 -0.39
CA GLN A 47 -0.17 8.60 0.81
C GLN A 47 0.13 9.49 2.03
N VAL A 48 0.87 10.59 1.82
CA VAL A 48 1.17 11.60 2.84
C VAL A 48 -0.10 12.28 3.35
N SER A 49 -1.09 12.54 2.49
CA SER A 49 -2.36 13.14 2.93
C SER A 49 -3.18 12.25 3.88
N VAL A 50 -2.89 10.95 3.94
CA VAL A 50 -3.57 9.97 4.81
C VAL A 50 -2.73 9.63 6.04
N PHE A 51 -1.43 9.37 5.87
CA PHE A 51 -0.56 8.86 6.94
C PHE A 51 0.43 9.90 7.49
N GLY A 52 0.65 11.01 6.80
CA GLY A 52 1.65 12.02 7.15
C GLY A 52 3.05 11.67 6.62
N ALA A 53 3.89 12.69 6.41
CA ALA A 53 5.23 12.48 5.87
C ALA A 53 6.23 11.86 6.85
N LYS A 54 6.03 12.01 8.16
CA LYS A 54 6.84 11.26 9.13
C LYS A 54 6.61 9.76 8.96
N PHE A 55 5.37 9.34 8.69
CA PHE A 55 5.06 7.95 8.40
C PHE A 55 5.64 7.51 7.06
N GLN A 56 5.50 8.34 6.02
CA GLN A 56 6.14 8.08 4.72
C GLN A 56 7.65 7.84 4.87
N LYS A 57 8.33 8.66 5.67
CA LYS A 57 9.77 8.51 5.92
C LYS A 57 10.12 7.18 6.61
N LYS A 58 9.28 6.72 7.54
CA LYS A 58 9.43 5.40 8.16
C LYS A 58 9.32 4.26 7.15
N LEU A 59 8.41 4.36 6.18
CA LEU A 59 8.29 3.38 5.10
C LEU A 59 9.54 3.40 4.20
N GLU A 60 9.98 4.58 3.79
CA GLU A 60 11.17 4.76 2.96
C GLU A 60 12.42 4.15 3.59
N ASP A 61 12.63 4.34 4.88
CA ASP A 61 13.83 3.82 5.57
C ASP A 61 13.64 2.39 6.11
N ALA A 62 12.50 1.75 5.84
CA ALA A 62 12.22 0.40 6.31
C ALA A 62 13.19 -0.63 5.70
N LYS A 63 13.56 -1.64 6.49
CA LYS A 63 14.35 -2.79 6.06
C LYS A 63 13.44 -4.00 6.02
N VAL A 64 13.09 -4.46 4.83
CA VAL A 64 12.10 -5.50 4.59
C VAL A 64 12.76 -6.73 3.99
N PHE A 65 12.36 -7.90 4.48
CA PHE A 65 12.74 -9.20 3.92
C PHE A 65 11.49 -9.90 3.37
N THR A 66 11.45 -10.08 2.05
CA THR A 66 10.36 -10.76 1.35
C THR A 66 10.80 -12.17 0.98
N VAL A 67 10.02 -13.16 1.41
CA VAL A 67 10.25 -14.58 1.10
C VAL A 67 9.20 -15.03 0.09
N GLY A 68 9.67 -15.44 -1.09
CA GLY A 68 8.85 -15.79 -2.24
C GLY A 68 8.65 -14.64 -3.23
N SER A 69 8.85 -14.93 -4.51
CA SER A 69 8.72 -14.01 -5.66
C SER A 69 7.73 -14.51 -6.73
N GLY A 70 6.94 -15.53 -6.41
CA GLY A 70 5.79 -15.97 -7.22
C GLY A 70 4.67 -14.92 -7.34
N ALA A 71 3.47 -15.32 -7.76
CA ALA A 71 2.37 -14.38 -8.05
C ALA A 71 2.07 -13.39 -6.92
N LEU A 72 1.96 -13.87 -5.67
CA LEU A 72 1.73 -13.01 -4.51
C LEU A 72 2.95 -12.13 -4.19
N GLY A 73 4.15 -12.67 -4.35
CA GLY A 73 5.40 -11.94 -4.17
C GLY A 73 5.50 -10.74 -5.14
N CYS A 74 5.15 -10.95 -6.42
CA CYS A 74 5.07 -9.88 -7.41
C CYS A 74 4.08 -8.77 -7.00
N GLU A 75 2.89 -9.14 -6.53
CA GLU A 75 1.89 -8.16 -6.07
C GLU A 75 2.36 -7.39 -4.82
N PHE A 76 3.03 -8.05 -3.88
CA PHE A 76 3.65 -7.37 -2.75
C PHE A 76 4.76 -6.43 -3.18
N LEU A 77 5.67 -6.85 -4.06
CA LEU A 77 6.75 -6.00 -4.56
C LEU A 77 6.22 -4.76 -5.26
N LYS A 78 5.16 -4.90 -6.07
CA LYS A 78 4.46 -3.77 -6.68
C LYS A 78 3.92 -2.81 -5.60
N ASN A 79 3.24 -3.33 -4.58
CA ASN A 79 2.71 -2.49 -3.50
C ASN A 79 3.82 -1.79 -2.71
N LEU A 80 4.89 -2.51 -2.33
CA LEU A 80 6.06 -1.95 -1.65
C LEU A 80 6.69 -0.80 -2.45
N ALA A 81 6.86 -1.00 -3.77
CA ALA A 81 7.41 0.03 -4.66
C ALA A 81 6.50 1.26 -4.76
N LEU A 82 5.18 1.06 -4.91
CA LEU A 82 4.21 2.16 -4.98
C LEU A 82 4.11 2.95 -3.66
N MET A 83 4.21 2.27 -2.53
CA MET A 83 4.20 2.88 -1.20
C MET A 83 5.53 3.51 -0.79
N GLY A 84 6.59 3.32 -1.59
CA GLY A 84 7.93 3.85 -1.32
C GLY A 84 8.68 3.10 -0.23
N VAL A 85 8.30 1.85 0.07
CA VAL A 85 8.96 1.06 1.11
C VAL A 85 10.41 0.78 0.72
N SER A 86 11.33 0.95 1.66
CA SER A 86 12.78 0.75 1.46
C SER A 86 13.42 1.65 0.39
N CYS A 87 12.75 2.71 -0.06
CA CYS A 87 13.24 3.64 -1.10
C CYS A 87 14.09 4.80 -0.55
N GLY A 88 14.24 4.90 0.77
CA GLY A 88 15.10 5.90 1.43
C GLY A 88 16.55 5.46 1.50
N SER A 89 17.46 6.39 1.78
CA SER A 89 18.90 6.11 1.89
C SER A 89 19.27 5.06 2.94
N GLN A 90 18.40 4.83 3.94
CA GLN A 90 18.61 3.82 4.99
C GLN A 90 17.79 2.54 4.75
N GLY A 91 16.93 2.56 3.73
CA GLY A 91 16.06 1.45 3.36
C GLY A 91 16.82 0.30 2.73
N LYS A 92 16.30 -0.92 2.91
CA LYS A 92 16.82 -2.12 2.24
C LYS A 92 15.71 -3.13 2.04
N LEU A 93 15.47 -3.51 0.79
CA LEU A 93 14.63 -4.64 0.44
C LEU A 93 15.51 -5.84 0.11
N THR A 94 15.29 -6.97 0.77
CA THR A 94 15.91 -8.26 0.44
C THR A 94 14.81 -9.21 0.00
N VAL A 95 14.97 -9.84 -1.16
CA VAL A 95 14.00 -10.81 -1.69
C VAL A 95 14.72 -12.14 -1.88
N THR A 96 14.07 -13.23 -1.48
CA THR A 96 14.57 -14.59 -1.73
C THR A 96 13.47 -15.44 -2.35
N ASP A 97 13.85 -16.33 -3.24
CA ASP A 97 13.02 -17.39 -3.82
C ASP A 97 13.95 -18.54 -4.23
N ASP A 98 13.44 -19.78 -4.21
CA ASP A 98 14.21 -20.98 -4.55
C ASP A 98 14.04 -21.41 -6.02
#